data_AF-A0A522IF44-F1
#
_entry.id   AF-A0A522IF44-F1
#
_cell.length_a   1.000
_cell.length_b   1.000
_cell.length_c   1.000
_cell.angle_alpha   90.00
_cell.angle_beta   90.00
_cell.angle_gamma   90.00
#
_symmetry.space_group_name_H-M   'P 1'
#
loop_
_entity.id
_entity.type
_entity.pdbx_description
1 polymer ?
#
loop_
_entity_poly.entity_id
_entity_poly.type
_entity_poly.pdbx_seq_one_letter_code
_entity_poly.pdbx_strand_id
1 'polypeptide(L)'
;MEKRKLVRPTPSVIKSGSPGAVPIAPALDATLDDAHVTRGSTMLGRRILWIGLLSVILGVAAAEIAQLLMFMINIITDITFYGRVADVINRPFTKNSGSFVLSPANNHLGPWVIVMPAIGGLIAGAMARWGSRAIQGHGIPEAMEQILQNEANIPPRVTWLKPVSSAFAIGTGGPFGAEGPIISTGGAMGSVLGQLLSVTATERKTLLAAGAAAGMAAVFGAPVSALVMAVELLLFELRPRSLIP
;
A
#
# COMPACT_ATOMS: atom_id res chain seq x y z
N MET A 1 72.84 5.93 -29.25
CA MET A 1 72.21 6.96 -28.40
C MET A 1 70.82 7.26 -28.95
N GLU A 2 69.82 6.52 -28.47
CA GLU A 2 68.43 6.59 -28.94
C GLU A 2 67.66 7.58 -28.06
N LYS A 3 67.23 8.71 -28.64
CA LYS A 3 66.45 9.72 -27.92
C LYS A 3 65.02 9.22 -27.74
N ARG A 4 64.68 8.75 -26.53
CA ARG A 4 63.30 8.49 -26.11
C ARG A 4 62.45 9.76 -26.33
N LYS A 5 61.47 9.67 -27.21
CA LYS A 5 60.39 10.67 -27.32
C LYS A 5 59.57 10.62 -26.03
N LEU A 6 59.57 11.73 -25.29
CA LEU A 6 58.67 11.97 -24.16
C LEU A 6 57.23 12.00 -24.68
N VAL A 7 56.49 10.95 -24.37
CA VAL A 7 55.03 10.89 -24.53
C VAL A 7 54.46 11.96 -23.58
N ARG A 8 53.83 12.99 -24.15
CA ARG A 8 53.12 13.99 -23.34
C ARG A 8 51.93 13.30 -22.65
N PRO A 9 51.73 13.48 -21.34
CA PRO A 9 50.50 13.01 -20.71
C PRO A 9 49.32 13.74 -21.38
N THR A 10 48.36 12.96 -21.86
CA THR A 10 47.09 13.44 -22.39
C THR A 10 46.46 14.37 -21.35
N PRO A 11 45.99 15.58 -21.72
CA PRO A 11 45.33 16.46 -20.77
C PRO A 11 44.13 15.75 -20.16
N SER A 12 44.07 15.78 -18.84
CA SER A 12 43.03 15.22 -17.98
C SER A 12 41.63 15.55 -18.51
N VAL A 13 40.94 14.54 -19.04
CA VAL A 13 39.51 14.58 -19.38
C VAL A 13 38.70 14.43 -18.08
N ILE A 14 38.66 15.47 -17.25
CA ILE A 14 37.66 15.61 -16.19
C ILE A 14 37.30 17.10 -16.08
N LYS A 15 36.60 17.65 -17.08
CA LYS A 15 36.03 19.01 -16.98
C LYS A 15 34.58 19.15 -17.51
N SER A 16 33.90 18.06 -17.84
CA SER A 16 32.48 18.11 -18.23
C SER A 16 31.64 17.07 -17.51
N GLY A 17 31.82 16.93 -16.19
CA GLY A 17 30.78 16.34 -15.37
C GLY A 17 29.60 17.30 -15.32
N SER A 18 28.59 17.12 -16.19
CA SER A 18 27.30 17.75 -15.98
C SER A 18 26.86 17.41 -14.55
N PRO A 19 26.60 18.40 -13.67
CA PRO A 19 26.35 18.16 -12.24
C PRO A 19 25.06 17.37 -11.94
N GLY A 20 24.40 16.85 -12.97
CA GLY A 20 23.11 16.22 -12.88
C GLY A 20 23.04 14.76 -13.27
N ALA A 21 24.07 14.06 -13.75
CA ALA A 21 23.91 12.67 -14.19
C ALA A 21 25.06 11.77 -13.73
N VAL A 22 24.75 10.73 -12.95
CA VAL A 22 25.72 9.68 -12.61
C VAL A 22 26.03 8.85 -13.87
N PRO A 23 27.31 8.62 -14.23
CA PRO A 23 27.65 7.85 -15.42
C PRO A 23 27.16 6.40 -15.29
N ILE A 24 26.32 5.96 -16.23
CA ILE A 24 25.88 4.55 -16.31
C ILE A 24 27.06 3.65 -16.72
N ALA A 25 27.99 4.19 -17.51
CA ALA A 25 29.24 3.56 -17.88
C ALA A 25 30.32 4.65 -18.07
N PRO A 26 31.22 4.88 -17.10
CA PRO A 26 32.25 5.93 -17.18
C PRO A 26 33.15 5.82 -18.43
N ALA A 27 33.32 4.60 -18.97
CA ALA A 27 34.10 4.36 -20.17
C ALA A 27 33.42 4.84 -21.48
N LEU A 28 32.09 5.01 -21.46
CA LEU A 28 31.30 5.50 -22.61
C LEU A 28 30.98 6.99 -22.53
N ASP A 29 31.39 7.68 -21.46
CA ASP A 29 31.02 9.08 -21.25
C ASP A 29 31.54 9.99 -22.37
N ALA A 30 32.77 9.75 -22.83
CA ALA A 30 33.38 10.49 -23.93
C ALA A 30 32.66 10.25 -25.27
N THR A 31 32.23 9.02 -25.55
CA THR A 31 31.50 8.68 -26.78
C THR A 31 30.04 9.16 -26.76
N LEU A 32 29.40 9.19 -25.58
CA LEU A 32 28.06 9.74 -25.39
C LEU A 32 28.03 11.27 -25.52
N ASP A 33 29.08 11.95 -25.05
CA ASP A 33 29.24 13.39 -25.23
C ASP A 33 29.47 13.73 -26.72
N ASP A 34 30.31 12.95 -27.41
CA ASP A 34 30.57 13.12 -28.85
C ASP A 34 29.28 12.88 -29.68
N ALA A 35 28.48 11.89 -29.27
CA ALA A 35 27.18 11.60 -29.87
C ALA A 35 26.06 12.56 -29.43
N HIS A 36 26.36 13.60 -28.63
CA HIS A 36 25.40 14.59 -28.12
C HIS A 36 24.17 13.95 -27.44
N VAL A 37 24.36 12.82 -26.76
CA VAL A 37 23.27 12.12 -26.08
C VAL A 37 22.87 12.92 -24.85
N THR A 38 21.64 13.45 -24.85
CA THR A 38 21.06 14.15 -23.69
C THR A 38 21.02 13.22 -22.49
N ARG A 39 21.88 13.49 -21.50
CA ARG A 39 21.86 12.79 -20.20
C ARG A 39 20.68 13.31 -19.38
N GLY A 40 19.81 12.40 -18.94
CA GLY A 40 18.73 12.75 -18.01
C GLY A 40 19.30 13.16 -16.66
N SER A 41 18.78 14.23 -16.06
CA SER A 41 19.19 14.65 -14.73
C SER A 41 18.67 13.67 -13.67
N THR A 42 19.54 13.18 -12.79
CA THR A 42 19.25 12.43 -11.56
C THR A 42 18.86 13.34 -10.39
N MET A 43 18.74 14.66 -10.58
CA MET A 43 18.23 15.54 -9.53
C MET A 43 16.75 15.21 -9.24
N LEU A 44 16.36 15.21 -7.97
CA LEU A 44 14.94 15.10 -7.60
C LEU A 44 14.17 16.26 -8.24
N GLY A 45 13.39 15.95 -9.27
CA GLY A 45 12.48 16.92 -9.86
C GLY A 45 11.44 17.38 -8.85
N ARG A 46 10.97 18.63 -8.98
CA ARG A 46 9.88 19.19 -8.15
C ARG A 46 8.66 18.25 -8.09
N ARG A 47 8.39 17.54 -9.19
CA ARG A 47 7.29 16.57 -9.29
C ARG A 47 7.47 15.36 -8.36
N ILE A 48 8.69 14.84 -8.22
CA ILE A 48 8.99 13.72 -7.32
C ILE A 48 8.78 14.15 -5.87
N LEU A 49 9.25 15.35 -5.50
CA LEU A 49 9.02 15.92 -4.17
C LEU A 49 7.52 16.09 -3.86
N TRP A 50 6.74 16.57 -4.84
CA TRP A 50 5.28 16.68 -4.70
C TRP A 50 4.61 15.33 -4.47
N ILE A 51 4.98 14.31 -5.24
CA ILE A 51 4.43 12.95 -5.07
C ILE A 51 4.86 12.34 -3.74
N GLY A 52 6.10 12.58 -3.31
CA GLY A 52 6.58 12.18 -2.00
C GLY A 52 5.75 12.80 -0.87
N LEU A 53 5.46 14.09 -0.95
CA LEU A 53 4.59 14.78 0.03
C LEU A 53 3.17 14.19 0.03
N LEU A 54 2.60 13.91 -1.15
CA LEU A 54 1.30 13.26 -1.28
C LEU A 54 1.29 11.87 -0.65
N SER A 55 2.34 11.08 -0.85
CA SER A 55 2.48 9.76 -0.21
C SER A 55 2.52 9.84 1.32
N VAL A 56 3.12 10.88 1.90
CA VAL A 56 3.11 11.09 3.35
C VAL A 56 1.70 11.40 3.86
N ILE A 57 0.99 12.32 3.20
CA ILE A 57 -0.40 12.67 3.56
C ILE A 57 -1.31 11.44 3.41
N LEU A 58 -1.15 10.72 2.31
CA LEU A 58 -1.86 9.48 2.05
C LEU A 58 -1.55 8.44 3.13
N GLY A 59 -0.31 8.36 3.61
CA GLY A 59 0.09 7.44 4.65
C GLY A 59 -0.63 7.69 5.97
N VAL A 60 -0.74 8.96 6.38
CA VAL A 60 -1.52 9.34 7.57
C VAL A 60 -2.99 8.98 7.37
N ALA A 61 -3.57 9.36 6.23
CA ALA A 61 -4.97 9.09 5.96
C ALA A 61 -5.28 7.58 5.91
N ALA A 62 -4.41 6.76 5.30
CA ALA A 62 -4.55 5.32 5.24
C ALA A 62 -4.43 4.66 6.62
N ALA A 63 -3.56 5.17 7.50
CA ALA A 63 -3.46 4.71 8.87
C ALA A 63 -4.76 4.95 9.66
N GLU A 64 -5.35 6.15 9.53
CA GLU A 64 -6.64 6.48 10.15
C GLU A 64 -7.77 5.57 9.66
N ILE A 65 -7.85 5.30 8.35
CA ILE A 65 -8.88 4.39 7.82
C ILE A 65 -8.65 2.95 8.30
N ALA A 66 -7.40 2.50 8.40
CA ALA A 66 -7.10 1.16 8.90
C ALA A 66 -7.48 1.01 10.39
N GLN A 67 -7.25 2.05 11.19
CA GLN A 67 -7.73 2.10 12.58
C GLN A 67 -9.26 2.15 12.67
N LEU A 68 -9.92 2.93 11.80
CA LEU A 68 -11.37 2.98 11.73
C LEU A 68 -11.97 1.61 11.39
N LEU A 69 -11.37 0.86 10.48
CA LEU A 69 -11.78 -0.51 10.17
C LEU A 69 -11.68 -1.41 11.41
N MET A 70 -10.55 -1.39 12.12
CA MET A 70 -10.38 -2.16 13.35
C MET A 70 -11.40 -1.78 14.42
N PHE A 71 -11.66 -0.48 14.57
CA PHE A 71 -12.68 0.04 15.47
C PHE A 71 -14.08 -0.48 15.10
N MET A 72 -14.43 -0.45 13.80
CA MET A 72 -15.69 -1.00 13.32
C MET A 72 -15.83 -2.50 13.57
N ILE A 73 -14.77 -3.28 13.34
CA ILE A 73 -14.76 -4.72 13.64
C ILE A 73 -15.05 -4.91 15.13
N ASN A 74 -14.35 -4.19 16.00
CA ASN A 74 -14.53 -4.30 17.45
C ASN A 74 -15.94 -3.90 17.92
N ILE A 75 -16.52 -2.83 17.36
CA ILE A 75 -17.91 -2.44 17.63
C ILE A 75 -18.86 -3.58 17.25
N ILE A 76 -18.73 -4.13 16.05
CA ILE A 76 -19.64 -5.17 15.56
C ILE A 76 -19.47 -6.43 16.41
N THR A 77 -18.25 -6.78 16.79
CA THR A 77 -17.98 -7.90 17.71
C THR A 77 -18.61 -7.68 19.08
N ASP A 78 -18.48 -6.48 19.67
CA ASP A 78 -19.05 -6.17 20.99
C ASP A 78 -20.58 -6.27 20.98
N ILE A 79 -21.21 -5.66 19.97
CA ILE A 79 -22.67 -5.69 19.78
C ILE A 79 -23.15 -7.13 19.58
N THR A 80 -22.44 -7.89 18.76
CA THR A 80 -22.85 -9.25 18.35
C THR A 80 -22.68 -10.25 19.50
N PHE A 81 -21.56 -10.22 20.21
CA PHE A 81 -21.18 -11.25 21.19
C PHE A 81 -21.48 -10.89 22.64
N TYR A 82 -21.53 -9.61 22.97
CA TYR A 82 -21.67 -9.14 24.36
C TYR A 82 -22.93 -8.29 24.57
N GLY A 83 -23.60 -7.87 23.49
CA GLY A 83 -24.83 -7.05 23.56
C GLY A 83 -24.60 -5.70 24.23
N ARG A 84 -23.34 -5.25 24.30
CA ARG A 84 -22.91 -4.00 24.90
C ARG A 84 -22.25 -3.16 23.81
N VAL A 85 -22.32 -1.85 24.00
CA VAL A 85 -21.57 -0.85 23.19
C VAL A 85 -20.62 -0.05 24.09
N ALA A 86 -20.78 -0.19 25.41
CA ALA A 86 -20.14 0.67 26.40
C ALA A 86 -18.64 0.41 26.56
N ASP A 87 -18.17 -0.82 26.30
CA ASP A 87 -16.77 -1.17 26.49
C ASP A 87 -15.90 -0.66 25.32
N VAL A 88 -16.44 -0.62 24.10
CA VAL A 88 -15.73 -0.07 22.93
C VAL A 88 -15.79 1.47 22.88
N ILE A 89 -16.94 2.08 23.23
CA ILE A 89 -17.11 3.55 23.21
C ILE A 89 -16.29 4.24 24.31
N ASN A 90 -16.20 3.65 25.51
CA ASN A 90 -15.45 4.26 26.62
C ASN A 90 -13.94 3.95 26.56
N ARG A 91 -13.53 2.95 25.78
CA ARG A 91 -12.12 2.56 25.62
C ARG A 91 -11.76 2.34 24.15
N PRO A 92 -11.93 3.35 23.26
CA PRO A 92 -11.56 3.21 21.86
C PRO A 92 -10.06 2.94 21.66
N PHE A 93 -9.24 3.15 22.72
CA PHE A 93 -7.78 3.19 22.65
C PHE A 93 -7.07 2.60 23.87
N THR A 94 -7.69 1.71 24.66
CA THR A 94 -6.93 1.11 25.77
C THR A 94 -5.94 0.09 25.20
N LYS A 95 -4.66 0.51 25.18
CA LYS A 95 -3.42 -0.23 24.87
C LYS A 95 -3.18 -1.45 25.77
N ASN A 96 -4.18 -2.28 26.02
CA ASN A 96 -4.01 -3.48 26.82
C ASN A 96 -3.86 -4.69 25.89
N SER A 97 -2.59 -5.00 25.62
CA SER A 97 -2.11 -6.35 25.33
C SER A 97 -2.45 -6.95 23.96
N GLY A 98 -1.77 -6.47 22.92
CA GLY A 98 -1.31 -7.33 21.80
C GLY A 98 -2.33 -7.82 20.78
N SER A 99 -3.65 -7.66 20.96
CA SER A 99 -4.65 -7.98 19.91
C SER A 99 -5.38 -6.73 19.42
N PHE A 100 -5.37 -6.55 18.10
CA PHE A 100 -6.08 -5.47 17.41
C PHE A 100 -7.60 -5.72 17.31
N VAL A 101 -8.02 -6.94 17.63
CA VAL A 101 -9.40 -7.42 17.52
C VAL A 101 -9.84 -8.02 18.86
N LEU A 102 -11.07 -7.70 19.29
CA LEU A 102 -11.72 -8.29 20.45
C LEU A 102 -11.92 -9.80 20.22
N SER A 103 -11.50 -10.64 21.17
CA SER A 103 -11.71 -12.08 21.08
C SER A 103 -13.12 -12.47 21.54
N PRO A 104 -13.94 -13.14 20.71
CA PRO A 104 -15.26 -13.63 21.11
C PRO A 104 -15.24 -14.87 22.03
N ALA A 105 -14.06 -15.33 22.47
CA ALA A 105 -13.88 -16.61 23.15
C ALA A 105 -14.68 -16.75 24.46
N ASN A 106 -14.90 -15.64 25.16
CA ASN A 106 -15.63 -15.61 26.43
C ASN A 106 -17.08 -15.11 26.27
N ASN A 107 -17.72 -15.33 25.12
CA ASN A 107 -19.10 -14.90 24.90
C ASN A 107 -20.12 -15.78 25.66
N HIS A 108 -21.33 -15.26 25.84
CA HIS A 108 -22.41 -15.91 26.58
C HIS A 108 -23.61 -16.30 25.69
N LEU A 109 -23.44 -16.31 24.36
CA LEU A 109 -24.52 -16.53 23.37
C LEU A 109 -24.97 -17.99 23.23
N GLY A 110 -24.17 -18.95 23.71
CA GLY A 110 -24.46 -20.38 23.52
C GLY A 110 -24.50 -20.78 22.04
N PRO A 111 -25.49 -21.58 21.58
CA PRO A 111 -25.56 -22.04 20.18
C PRO A 111 -25.67 -20.91 19.13
N TRP A 112 -26.14 -19.72 19.52
CA TRP A 112 -26.31 -18.58 18.61
C TRP A 112 -24.99 -18.11 17.97
N VAL A 113 -23.85 -18.41 18.59
CA VAL A 113 -22.50 -18.15 18.04
C VAL A 113 -22.34 -18.68 16.62
N ILE A 114 -22.96 -19.81 16.29
CA ILE A 114 -22.87 -20.44 14.96
C ILE A 114 -23.63 -19.62 13.91
N VAL A 115 -24.71 -18.95 14.30
CA VAL A 115 -25.58 -18.20 13.38
C VAL A 115 -25.01 -16.81 13.08
N MET A 116 -24.24 -16.21 14.00
CA MET A 116 -23.73 -14.85 13.84
C MET A 116 -22.84 -14.66 12.59
N PRO A 117 -21.85 -15.53 12.29
CA PRO A 117 -21.06 -15.43 11.06
C PRO A 117 -21.90 -15.52 9.79
N ALA A 118 -22.99 -16.30 9.81
CA ALA A 118 -23.90 -16.41 8.67
C ALA A 118 -24.64 -15.09 8.42
N ILE A 119 -25.04 -14.37 9.48
CA ILE A 119 -25.66 -13.05 9.38
C ILE A 119 -24.66 -12.03 8.81
N GLY A 120 -23.43 -11.97 9.32
CA GLY A 120 -22.42 -11.06 8.79
C GLY A 120 -22.05 -11.35 7.34
N GLY A 121 -21.95 -12.64 6.97
CA GLY A 121 -21.77 -13.07 5.58
C GLY A 121 -22.93 -12.66 4.67
N LEU A 122 -24.18 -12.75 5.16
CA LEU A 122 -25.36 -12.32 4.42
C LEU A 122 -25.37 -10.79 4.22
N ILE A 123 -24.98 -10.02 5.23
CA ILE A 123 -24.85 -8.55 5.13
C ILE A 123 -23.74 -8.18 4.14
N ALA A 124 -22.56 -8.79 4.25
CA ALA A 124 -21.46 -8.56 3.32
C ALA A 124 -21.83 -8.96 1.88
N GLY A 125 -22.51 -10.09 1.70
CA GLY A 125 -23.02 -10.54 0.41
C GLY A 125 -24.08 -9.61 -0.18
N ALA A 126 -24.99 -9.10 0.65
CA ALA A 126 -25.97 -8.09 0.29
C ALA A 126 -25.28 -6.79 -0.19
N MET A 127 -24.30 -6.30 0.56
CA MET A 127 -23.51 -5.12 0.18
C MET A 127 -22.77 -5.33 -1.15
N ALA A 128 -22.23 -6.52 -1.39
CA ALA A 128 -21.57 -6.83 -2.66
C ALA A 128 -22.56 -6.89 -3.83
N ARG A 129 -23.76 -7.43 -3.60
CA ARG A 129 -24.83 -7.55 -4.60
C ARG A 129 -25.39 -6.20 -5.02
N TRP A 130 -25.66 -5.31 -4.06
CA TRP A 130 -26.35 -4.03 -4.31
C TRP A 130 -25.42 -2.82 -4.35
N GLY A 131 -24.26 -2.86 -3.70
CA GLY A 131 -23.32 -1.74 -3.64
C GLY A 131 -22.27 -1.78 -4.77
N SER A 132 -21.42 -2.80 -4.78
CA SER A 132 -20.38 -2.96 -5.81
C SER A 132 -19.79 -4.37 -5.78
N ARG A 133 -19.72 -5.04 -6.93
CA ARG A 133 -19.04 -6.35 -7.04
C ARG A 133 -17.55 -6.27 -6.73
N ALA A 134 -16.92 -5.10 -6.91
CA ALA A 134 -15.51 -4.89 -6.64
C ALA A 134 -15.12 -4.98 -5.15
N ILE A 135 -16.10 -5.06 -4.23
CA ILE A 135 -15.81 -5.29 -2.80
C ILE A 135 -15.63 -6.77 -2.46
N GLN A 136 -15.97 -7.67 -3.39
CA GLN A 136 -15.78 -9.11 -3.20
C GLN A 136 -14.31 -9.49 -3.09
N GLY A 137 -14.10 -10.73 -2.63
CA GLY A 137 -12.79 -11.36 -2.55
C GLY A 137 -11.90 -10.80 -1.43
N HIS A 138 -10.60 -11.09 -1.51
CA HIS A 138 -9.72 -11.06 -0.34
C HIS A 138 -9.10 -9.69 -0.08
N GLY A 139 -8.90 -8.88 -1.12
CA GLY A 139 -8.29 -7.55 -1.09
C GLY A 139 -7.01 -7.46 -1.91
N ILE A 140 -6.03 -8.31 -1.62
CA ILE A 140 -4.70 -8.28 -2.27
C ILE A 140 -4.78 -8.64 -3.76
N PRO A 141 -5.39 -9.78 -4.15
CA PRO A 141 -5.48 -10.14 -5.57
C PRO A 141 -6.21 -9.10 -6.41
N GLU A 142 -7.25 -8.48 -5.85
CA GLU A 142 -8.02 -7.44 -6.51
C GLU A 142 -7.18 -6.16 -6.65
N ALA A 143 -6.40 -5.78 -5.63
CA ALA A 143 -5.47 -4.66 -5.75
C ALA A 143 -4.41 -4.93 -6.85
N MET A 144 -3.87 -6.15 -6.91
CA MET A 144 -2.94 -6.57 -7.97
C MET A 144 -3.59 -6.53 -9.34
N GLU A 145 -4.82 -7.03 -9.50
CA GLU A 145 -5.58 -6.97 -10.75
C GLU A 145 -5.75 -5.51 -11.20
N GLN A 146 -6.06 -4.60 -10.29
CA GLN A 146 -6.19 -3.18 -10.62
C GLN A 146 -4.86 -2.57 -11.10
N ILE A 147 -3.73 -2.93 -10.48
CA ILE A 147 -2.41 -2.48 -10.91
C ILE A 147 -2.03 -3.04 -12.29
N LEU A 148 -2.33 -4.32 -12.53
CA LEU A 148 -1.92 -5.04 -13.74
C LEU A 148 -2.81 -4.72 -14.95
N GLN A 149 -4.12 -4.62 -14.75
CA GLN A 149 -5.10 -4.57 -15.84
C GLN A 149 -5.81 -3.23 -15.97
N ASN A 150 -5.89 -2.43 -14.91
CA ASN A 150 -6.68 -1.20 -14.88
C ASN A 150 -5.84 0.05 -14.55
N GLU A 151 -4.53 0.00 -14.78
CA GLU A 151 -3.61 1.11 -14.54
C GLU A 151 -3.67 1.70 -13.11
N ALA A 152 -4.01 0.88 -12.12
CA ALA A 152 -4.29 1.28 -10.74
C ALA A 152 -5.51 2.22 -10.60
N ASN A 153 -6.54 2.08 -11.44
CA ASN A 153 -7.78 2.85 -11.39
C ASN A 153 -8.88 2.14 -10.58
N ILE A 154 -8.92 2.39 -9.27
CA ILE A 154 -9.90 1.78 -8.36
C ILE A 154 -11.11 2.71 -8.21
N PRO A 155 -12.35 2.21 -8.38
CA PRO A 155 -13.55 3.01 -8.18
C PRO A 155 -13.63 3.58 -6.75
N PRO A 156 -13.89 4.89 -6.55
CA PRO A 156 -13.86 5.52 -5.23
C PRO A 156 -14.78 4.89 -4.18
N ARG A 157 -15.91 4.32 -4.62
CA ARG A 157 -16.86 3.61 -3.76
C ARG A 157 -16.26 2.40 -3.04
N VAL A 158 -15.25 1.75 -3.62
CA VAL A 158 -14.61 0.57 -3.03
C VAL A 158 -13.87 0.94 -1.75
N THR A 159 -13.30 2.14 -1.70
CA THR A 159 -12.60 2.70 -0.52
C THR A 159 -13.44 2.68 0.74
N TRP A 160 -14.76 2.83 0.63
CA TRP A 160 -15.66 2.86 1.79
C TRP A 160 -16.48 1.58 1.94
N LEU A 161 -16.97 1.01 0.83
CA LEU A 161 -17.83 -0.17 0.89
C LEU A 161 -17.06 -1.43 1.32
N LYS A 162 -15.79 -1.58 0.89
CA LYS A 162 -14.99 -2.75 1.24
C LYS A 162 -14.68 -2.85 2.73
N PRO A 163 -14.13 -1.82 3.41
CA PRO A 163 -13.88 -1.92 4.85
C PRO A 163 -15.17 -2.12 5.64
N VAL A 164 -16.28 -1.48 5.24
CA VAL A 164 -17.57 -1.66 5.92
C VAL A 164 -18.09 -3.09 5.78
N SER A 165 -18.07 -3.64 4.57
CA SER A 165 -18.48 -5.02 4.31
C SER A 165 -17.61 -6.02 5.07
N SER A 166 -16.30 -5.81 5.09
CA SER A 166 -15.36 -6.67 5.82
C SER A 166 -15.56 -6.57 7.33
N ALA A 167 -15.89 -5.39 7.87
CA ALA A 167 -16.15 -5.25 9.28
C ALA A 167 -17.37 -6.06 9.74
N PHE A 168 -18.43 -6.12 8.93
CA PHE A 168 -19.56 -7.01 9.24
C PHE A 168 -19.15 -8.48 9.19
N ALA A 169 -18.46 -8.91 8.13
CA ALA A 169 -18.05 -10.32 7.99
C ALA A 169 -17.11 -10.77 9.12
N ILE A 170 -16.09 -9.96 9.45
CA ILE A 170 -15.10 -10.27 10.49
C ILE A 170 -15.72 -10.07 11.88
N GLY A 171 -16.40 -8.96 12.10
CA GLY A 171 -16.94 -8.56 13.40
C GLY A 171 -17.97 -9.54 13.95
N THR A 172 -18.77 -10.18 13.09
CA THR A 172 -19.71 -11.22 13.52
C THR A 172 -19.08 -12.59 13.76
N GLY A 173 -17.74 -12.69 13.70
CA GLY A 173 -16.99 -13.93 13.93
C GLY A 173 -16.70 -14.75 12.67
N GLY A 174 -16.73 -14.14 11.48
CA GLY A 174 -16.31 -14.80 10.24
C GLY A 174 -14.81 -15.14 10.26
N PRO A 175 -14.38 -16.24 9.63
CA PRO A 175 -12.99 -16.73 9.67
C PRO A 175 -12.08 -15.95 8.70
N PHE A 176 -12.08 -14.63 8.80
CA PHE A 176 -11.36 -13.73 7.90
C PHE A 176 -10.46 -12.77 8.68
N GLY A 177 -9.32 -12.43 8.09
CA GLY A 177 -8.42 -11.40 8.61
C GLY A 177 -8.73 -10.02 8.03
N ALA A 178 -8.28 -8.97 8.73
CA ALA A 178 -8.39 -7.59 8.24
C ALA A 178 -7.31 -7.23 7.20
N GLU A 179 -6.31 -8.10 6.96
CA GLU A 179 -5.12 -7.79 6.16
C GLU A 179 -5.46 -7.31 4.74
N GLY A 180 -6.26 -8.09 4.02
CA GLY A 180 -6.63 -7.77 2.65
C GLY A 180 -7.56 -6.56 2.53
N PRO A 181 -8.59 -6.40 3.38
CA PRO A 181 -9.38 -5.16 3.46
C PRO A 181 -8.53 -3.91 3.73
N ILE A 182 -7.53 -3.98 4.61
CA ILE A 182 -6.61 -2.87 4.89
C ILE A 182 -5.79 -2.52 3.64
N ILE A 183 -5.15 -3.51 3.02
CA ILE A 183 -4.31 -3.32 1.84
C ILE A 183 -5.13 -2.75 0.68
N SER A 184 -6.30 -3.34 0.39
CA SER A 184 -7.16 -2.90 -0.71
C SER A 184 -7.76 -1.52 -0.47
N THR A 185 -8.10 -1.17 0.78
CA THR A 185 -8.64 0.15 1.12
C THR A 185 -7.54 1.22 1.04
N GLY A 186 -6.37 0.97 1.61
CA GLY A 186 -5.22 1.88 1.50
C GLY A 186 -4.81 2.09 0.04
N GLY A 187 -4.81 1.01 -0.75
CA GLY A 187 -4.59 1.08 -2.19
C GLY A 187 -5.67 1.89 -2.92
N ALA A 188 -6.94 1.66 -2.61
CA ALA A 188 -8.06 2.41 -3.17
C ALA A 188 -7.94 3.91 -2.87
N MET A 189 -7.55 4.30 -1.65
CA MET A 189 -7.28 5.70 -1.32
C MET A 189 -6.18 6.30 -2.18
N GLY A 190 -5.05 5.60 -2.34
CA GLY A 190 -3.95 6.07 -3.18
C GLY A 190 -4.35 6.21 -4.65
N SER A 191 -5.16 5.27 -5.14
CA SER A 191 -5.75 5.34 -6.47
C SER A 191 -6.68 6.54 -6.64
N VAL A 192 -7.58 6.78 -5.69
CA VAL A 192 -8.53 7.90 -5.71
C VAL A 192 -7.78 9.23 -5.67
N LEU A 193 -6.76 9.35 -4.81
CA LEU A 193 -5.90 10.54 -4.76
C LEU A 193 -5.21 10.77 -6.11
N GLY A 194 -4.68 9.72 -6.74
CA GLY A 194 -4.08 9.80 -8.06
C GLY A 194 -5.07 10.20 -9.17
N GLN A 195 -6.31 9.71 -9.09
CA GLN A 195 -7.38 10.11 -10.02
C GLN A 195 -7.75 11.58 -9.87
N LEU A 196 -7.89 12.07 -8.63
CA LEU A 196 -8.23 13.47 -8.33
C LEU A 196 -7.13 14.44 -8.81
N LEU A 197 -5.87 14.00 -8.73
CA LEU A 197 -4.71 14.82 -9.10
C LEU A 197 -4.24 14.59 -10.55
N SER A 198 -4.95 13.77 -11.33
CA SER A 198 -4.65 13.47 -12.73
C SER A 198 -3.18 13.07 -12.98
N VAL A 199 -2.64 12.23 -12.08
CA VAL A 199 -1.26 11.74 -12.19
C VAL A 199 -1.15 10.66 -13.28
N THR A 200 0.07 10.36 -13.71
CA THR A 200 0.30 9.28 -14.68
C THR A 200 -0.06 7.90 -14.09
N ALA A 201 -0.32 6.91 -14.94
CA ALA A 201 -0.58 5.54 -14.50
C ALA A 201 0.51 4.99 -13.58
N THR A 202 1.78 5.28 -13.88
CA THR A 202 2.93 4.87 -13.05
C THR A 202 2.88 5.53 -11.67
N GLU A 203 2.67 6.85 -11.61
CA GLU A 203 2.55 7.58 -10.33
C GLU A 203 1.35 7.11 -9.51
N ARG A 204 0.23 6.77 -10.18
CA ARG A 204 -0.96 6.21 -9.52
C ARG A 204 -0.69 4.84 -8.92
N LYS A 205 0.07 3.98 -9.61
CA LYS A 205 0.53 2.68 -9.06
C LYS A 205 1.39 2.89 -7.82
N THR A 206 2.31 3.86 -7.84
CA THR A 206 3.13 4.21 -6.68
C THR A 206 2.29 4.71 -5.51
N LEU A 207 1.32 5.60 -5.75
CA LEU A 207 0.41 6.08 -4.70
C LEU A 207 -0.47 4.96 -4.14
N LEU A 208 -1.02 4.09 -4.98
CA LEU A 208 -1.78 2.91 -4.55
C LEU A 208 -0.90 2.00 -3.66
N ALA A 209 0.30 1.66 -4.11
CA ALA A 209 1.22 0.83 -3.34
C ALA A 209 1.63 1.49 -2.01
N ALA A 210 1.87 2.81 -2.00
CA ALA A 210 2.19 3.58 -0.80
C ALA A 210 1.03 3.57 0.21
N GLY A 211 -0.21 3.77 -0.25
CA GLY A 211 -1.38 3.72 0.62
C GLY A 211 -1.62 2.31 1.19
N ALA A 212 -1.46 1.28 0.38
CA ALA A 212 -1.53 -0.11 0.82
C ALA A 212 -0.46 -0.45 1.87
N ALA A 213 0.80 -0.05 1.62
CA ALA A 213 1.91 -0.22 2.56
C ALA A 213 1.66 0.53 3.87
N ALA A 214 1.15 1.76 3.81
CA ALA A 214 0.87 2.56 4.98
C ALA A 214 -0.23 1.95 5.86
N GLY A 215 -1.33 1.49 5.25
CA GLY A 215 -2.39 0.79 5.98
C GLY A 215 -1.87 -0.47 6.69
N MET A 216 -1.06 -1.28 5.98
CA MET A 216 -0.44 -2.45 6.58
C MET A 216 0.54 -2.06 7.71
N ALA A 217 1.40 -1.07 7.50
CA ALA A 217 2.35 -0.60 8.51
C ALA A 217 1.63 -0.14 9.79
N ALA A 218 0.51 0.58 9.64
CA ALA A 218 -0.28 1.12 10.74
C ALA A 218 -0.93 0.02 11.60
N VAL A 219 -1.39 -1.07 10.97
CA VAL A 219 -2.10 -2.14 11.68
C VAL A 219 -1.15 -3.22 12.20
N PHE A 220 -0.18 -3.64 11.40
CA PHE A 220 0.70 -4.75 11.78
C PHE A 220 1.91 -4.29 12.60
N GLY A 221 2.14 -2.96 12.71
CA GLY A 221 3.32 -2.42 13.38
C GLY A 221 4.64 -2.82 12.71
N ALA A 222 4.59 -3.26 11.44
CA ALA A 222 5.70 -3.84 10.70
C ALA A 222 5.97 -3.03 9.41
N PRO A 223 6.50 -1.79 9.52
CA PRO A 223 6.66 -0.90 8.36
C PRO A 223 7.64 -1.44 7.32
N VAL A 224 8.71 -2.12 7.75
CA VAL A 224 9.70 -2.70 6.82
C VAL A 224 9.07 -3.84 6.02
N SER A 225 8.34 -4.75 6.67
CA SER A 225 7.62 -5.83 6.00
C SER A 225 6.56 -5.30 5.04
N ALA A 226 5.81 -4.27 5.44
CA ALA A 226 4.82 -3.63 4.59
C ALA A 226 5.43 -2.99 3.34
N LEU A 227 6.58 -2.33 3.48
CA LEU A 227 7.32 -1.76 2.36
C LEU A 227 7.78 -2.86 1.39
N VAL A 228 8.43 -3.92 1.90
CA VAL A 228 8.91 -5.04 1.08
C VAL A 228 7.75 -5.71 0.35
N MET A 229 6.66 -5.99 1.06
CA MET A 229 5.44 -6.56 0.47
C MET A 229 4.88 -5.68 -0.63
N ALA A 230 4.81 -4.35 -0.46
CA ALA A 230 4.32 -3.46 -1.50
C ALA A 230 5.23 -3.44 -2.73
N VAL A 231 6.55 -3.44 -2.55
CA VAL A 231 7.52 -3.47 -3.65
C VAL A 231 7.48 -4.81 -4.40
N GLU A 232 7.34 -5.92 -3.68
CA GLU A 232 7.34 -7.26 -4.25
C GLU A 232 5.99 -7.64 -4.87
N LEU A 233 4.89 -7.51 -4.11
CA LEU A 233 3.57 -8.02 -4.53
C LEU A 233 2.76 -7.00 -5.32
N LEU A 234 2.89 -5.70 -5.04
CA LEU A 234 2.08 -4.67 -5.71
C LEU A 234 2.82 -4.02 -6.87
N LEU A 235 4.10 -3.65 -6.69
CA LEU A 235 4.89 -3.01 -7.74
C LEU A 235 5.63 -4.01 -8.64
N PHE A 236 5.82 -5.26 -8.19
CA PHE A 236 6.53 -6.31 -8.92
C PHE A 236 7.98 -5.94 -9.28
N GLU A 237 8.60 -5.05 -8.48
CA GLU A 237 9.95 -4.56 -8.73
C GLU A 237 11.03 -5.47 -8.10
N LEU A 238 10.65 -6.23 -7.07
CA LEU A 238 11.52 -7.22 -6.43
C LEU A 238 11.12 -8.64 -6.85
N ARG A 239 12.09 -9.45 -7.27
CA ARG A 239 11.87 -10.88 -7.59
C ARG A 239 12.51 -11.76 -6.52
N PRO A 240 11.81 -12.77 -5.96
CA PRO A 240 12.38 -13.67 -4.94
C PRO A 240 13.70 -14.33 -5.37
N ARG A 241 13.81 -14.69 -6.66
CA ARG A 241 15.02 -15.28 -7.25
C ARG A 241 16.25 -14.38 -7.19
N SER A 242 16.08 -13.09 -6.94
CA SER A 242 17.17 -12.13 -6.78
C SER A 242 17.70 -12.07 -5.34
N LEU A 243 17.03 -12.72 -4.39
CA LEU A 243 17.44 -12.80 -2.98
C LEU A 243 18.23 -14.08 -2.65
N ILE A 244 18.11 -15.12 -3.48
CA ILE A 244 18.84 -16.38 -3.33
C ILE A 244 20.13 -16.26 -4.18
N PRO A 245 21.32 -16.51 -3.60
CA PRO A 245 22.59 -16.41 -4.31
C PRO A 245 22.74 -17.42 -5.45
#